data_AF-A0A379GF17-F1
#
_entry.id   AF-A0A379GF17-F1
#
_cell.length_a   1.000
_cell.length_b   1.000
_cell.length_c   1.000
_cell.angle_alpha   90.00
_cell.angle_beta   90.00
_cell.angle_gamma   90.00
#
_symmetry.space_group_name_H-M   'P 1'
#
loop_
_entity.id
_entity.type
_entity.pdbx_description
1 polymer ?
#
loop_
_entity_poly.entity_id
_entity_poly.type
_entity_poly.pdbx_seq_one_letter_code
_entity_poly.pdbx_strand_id
1 'polypeptide(L)'
;MMYYWKKAISLFLLVCAFTAQGTSCTNSNLDVVILGSGGPEIALFRSSQPLQPRASASYLLRENGQAKFIIDLGSGALQRFAQTNAKIEDLQAILVTHFHVDHINDLPTLIKSSFFLNENKISSFTVQQAMNLFQIQWIFSVAY
;
A
#
# COMPACT_ATOMS: atom_id res chain seq x y z
N MET A 1 -32.35 -2.29 45.32
CA MET A 1 -31.86 -3.48 44.59
C MET A 1 -31.31 -3.17 43.17
N MET A 2 -31.89 -2.23 42.40
CA MET A 2 -31.46 -1.90 41.02
C MET A 2 -30.12 -1.13 40.87
N TYR A 3 -29.58 -0.52 41.93
CA TYR A 3 -28.35 0.29 41.87
C TYR A 3 -27.05 -0.54 41.80
N TYR A 4 -27.04 -1.71 42.43
CA TYR A 4 -25.85 -2.56 42.52
C TYR A 4 -25.54 -3.30 41.20
N TRP A 5 -26.56 -3.66 40.41
CA TRP A 5 -26.36 -4.30 39.11
C TRP A 5 -25.74 -3.38 38.05
N LYS A 6 -26.07 -2.09 38.05
CA LYS A 6 -25.45 -1.11 37.15
C LYS A 6 -23.94 -0.94 37.43
N LYS A 7 -23.56 -0.94 38.72
CA LYS A 7 -22.13 -0.91 39.12
C LYS A 7 -21.40 -2.21 38.77
N ALA A 8 -22.06 -3.35 38.93
CA ALA A 8 -21.48 -4.65 38.56
C ALA A 8 -21.21 -4.77 37.05
N ILE A 9 -22.14 -4.29 36.20
CA ILE A 9 -21.96 -4.26 34.74
C ILE A 9 -20.83 -3.29 34.35
N SER A 10 -20.76 -2.12 34.98
CA SER A 10 -19.68 -1.15 34.73
C SER A 10 -18.29 -1.68 35.14
N LEU A 11 -18.22 -2.46 36.23
CA LEU A 11 -16.99 -3.09 36.68
C LEU A 11 -16.58 -4.27 35.78
N PHE A 12 -17.54 -5.04 35.28
CA PHE A 12 -17.31 -6.16 34.35
C PHE A 12 -16.80 -5.68 32.98
N LEU A 13 -17.37 -4.61 32.43
CA LEU A 13 -16.90 -4.00 31.18
C LEU A 13 -15.48 -3.41 31.30
N LEU A 14 -15.11 -2.89 32.47
CA LEU A 14 -13.76 -2.39 32.71
C LEU A 14 -12.72 -3.52 32.69
N VAL A 15 -13.05 -4.70 33.21
CA VAL A 15 -12.14 -5.86 33.28
C VAL A 15 -11.88 -6.49 31.90
N CYS A 16 -12.86 -6.52 30.99
CA CYS A 16 -12.69 -7.06 29.64
C CYS A 16 -11.78 -6.22 28.74
N ALA A 17 -11.64 -4.92 28.99
CA ALA A 17 -10.78 -4.05 28.18
C ALA A 17 -9.27 -4.28 28.42
N PHE A 18 -8.88 -4.85 29.57
CA PHE A 18 -7.46 -5.07 29.92
C PHE A 18 -6.85 -6.34 29.30
N THR A 19 -7.66 -7.25 28.76
CA THR A 19 -7.17 -8.54 28.23
C THR A 19 -7.00 -8.57 26.70
N ALA A 20 -7.26 -7.46 26.01
CA ALA A 20 -6.99 -7.36 24.58
C ALA A 20 -5.51 -7.04 24.34
N GLN A 21 -4.63 -8.04 24.46
CA GLN A 21 -3.28 -7.93 23.90
C GLN A 21 -3.36 -8.19 22.39
N GLY A 22 -3.17 -7.14 21.60
CA GLY A 22 -2.90 -7.31 20.17
C GLY A 22 -1.59 -8.06 19.99
N THR A 23 -1.56 -9.03 19.07
CA THR A 23 -0.33 -9.72 18.70
C THR A 23 0.64 -8.69 18.09
N SER A 24 1.68 -8.31 18.82
CA SER A 24 2.74 -7.47 18.28
C SER A 24 3.53 -8.28 17.24
N CYS A 25 3.94 -7.63 16.15
CA CYS A 25 4.84 -8.23 15.18
C CYS A 25 6.09 -8.75 15.90
N THR A 26 6.33 -10.06 15.84
CA THR A 26 7.46 -10.71 16.52
C THR A 26 8.78 -10.52 15.78
N ASN A 27 8.73 -10.11 14.51
CA ASN A 27 9.89 -9.82 13.69
C ASN A 27 10.23 -8.33 13.76
N SER A 28 11.20 -7.97 14.60
CA SER A 28 11.70 -6.60 14.73
C SER A 28 12.34 -6.04 13.46
N ASN A 29 12.68 -6.91 12.51
CA ASN A 29 13.35 -6.53 11.27
C ASN A 29 12.36 -6.30 10.13
N LEU A 30 11.07 -6.56 10.32
CA LEU A 30 10.04 -6.39 9.32
C LEU A 30 9.13 -5.23 9.68
N ASP A 31 9.02 -4.24 8.80
CA ASP A 31 8.12 -3.12 8.99
C ASP A 31 7.38 -2.74 7.70
N VAL A 32 6.23 -2.08 7.87
CA VAL A 32 5.41 -1.59 6.77
C VAL A 32 5.36 -0.07 6.83
N VAL A 33 5.71 0.57 5.72
CA VAL A 33 5.54 2.00 5.52
C VAL A 33 4.33 2.23 4.63
N ILE A 34 3.37 3.01 5.12
CA ILE A 34 2.21 3.42 4.34
C ILE A 34 2.65 4.55 3.42
N LEU A 35 2.77 4.25 2.12
CA LEU A 35 3.05 5.25 1.10
C LEU A 35 1.77 5.99 0.70
N GLY A 36 0.63 5.27 0.69
CA GLY A 36 -0.67 5.86 0.42
C GLY A 36 -1.82 5.02 0.98
N SER A 37 -2.87 5.71 1.44
CA SER A 37 -4.06 5.11 2.06
C SER A 37 -5.38 5.69 1.51
N GLY A 38 -5.30 6.50 0.46
CA GLY A 38 -6.46 6.99 -0.29
C GLY A 38 -6.96 5.97 -1.32
N GLY A 39 -8.19 6.13 -1.77
CA GLY A 39 -8.74 5.39 -2.90
C GLY A 39 -8.74 6.25 -4.17
N PRO A 40 -9.72 6.06 -5.06
CA PRO A 40 -9.84 6.82 -6.32
C PRO A 40 -10.44 8.22 -6.12
N GLU A 41 -10.71 8.62 -4.87
CA GLU A 41 -11.41 9.88 -4.60
C GLU A 41 -10.49 11.08 -4.84
N ILE A 42 -10.90 11.96 -5.75
CA ILE A 42 -10.16 13.21 -5.98
C ILE A 42 -10.63 14.27 -4.98
N ALA A 43 -10.18 14.14 -3.73
CA ALA A 43 -10.53 15.06 -2.64
C ALA A 43 -10.18 16.53 -2.97
N LEU A 44 -9.15 16.76 -3.79
CA LEU A 44 -8.69 18.10 -4.19
C LEU A 44 -9.69 18.90 -5.04
N PHE A 45 -10.64 18.23 -5.72
CA PHE A 45 -11.64 18.90 -6.56
C PHE A 45 -13.05 18.84 -5.98
N ARG A 46 -13.21 18.40 -4.72
CA ARG A 46 -14.52 18.37 -4.05
C ARG A 46 -14.74 19.63 -3.24
N SER A 47 -15.82 20.35 -3.52
CA SER A 47 -16.21 21.56 -2.79
C SER A 47 -16.75 21.29 -1.38
N SER A 48 -17.15 20.05 -1.07
CA SER A 48 -18.01 19.74 0.07
C SER A 48 -17.32 19.09 1.27
N GLN A 49 -16.03 18.78 1.22
CA GLN A 49 -15.27 18.27 2.37
C GLN A 49 -13.77 18.58 2.22
N PRO A 50 -13.13 19.29 3.18
CA PRO A 50 -11.70 19.54 3.17
C PRO A 50 -10.95 18.32 3.72
N LEU A 51 -11.05 17.17 3.05
CA LEU A 51 -10.18 16.05 3.38
C LEU A 51 -8.79 16.36 2.84
N GLN A 52 -7.76 16.23 3.68
CA GLN A 52 -6.39 16.34 3.21
C GLN A 52 -6.14 15.27 2.14
N PRO A 53 -5.54 15.63 1.00
CA PRO A 53 -5.25 14.66 -0.05
C PRO A 53 -4.30 13.59 0.48
N ARG A 54 -4.63 12.34 0.18
CA ARG A 54 -3.78 11.18 0.46
C ARG A 54 -3.35 10.60 -0.87
N ALA A 55 -2.10 10.13 -0.95
CA ALA A 55 -1.70 9.28 -2.07
C ALA A 55 -2.59 8.02 -2.08
N SER A 56 -2.88 7.50 -3.27
CA SER A 56 -3.69 6.29 -3.41
C SER A 56 -2.95 5.05 -2.89
N ALA A 57 -3.67 3.94 -2.75
CA ALA A 57 -3.18 2.71 -2.11
C ALA A 57 -1.76 2.32 -2.54
N SER A 58 -0.86 2.29 -1.56
CA SER A 58 0.49 1.77 -1.74
C SER A 58 1.18 1.54 -0.39
N TYR A 59 1.86 0.41 -0.27
CA TYR A 59 2.53 -0.01 0.95
C TYR A 59 3.92 -0.52 0.62
N LEU A 60 4.92 -0.05 1.36
CA LEU A 60 6.29 -0.53 1.28
C LEU A 60 6.56 -1.48 2.43
N LEU A 61 6.88 -2.74 2.11
CA LEU A 61 7.43 -3.68 3.07
C LEU A 61 8.94 -3.50 3.11
N ARG A 62 9.49 -3.29 4.31
CA ARG A 62 10.92 -3.23 4.56
C ARG A 62 11.37 -4.40 5.41
N GLU A 63 12.55 -4.90 5.07
CA GLU A 63 13.23 -5.95 5.82
C GLU A 63 14.64 -5.47 6.16
N ASN A 64 15.03 -5.54 7.44
CA ASN A 64 16.30 -5.00 7.96
C ASN A 64 16.52 -3.52 7.56
N GLY A 65 15.45 -2.72 7.58
CA GLY A 65 15.47 -1.30 7.21
C GLY A 65 15.60 -1.00 5.71
N GLN A 66 15.69 -2.03 4.86
CA GLN A 66 15.82 -1.89 3.41
C GLN A 66 14.50 -2.18 2.70
N ALA A 67 14.28 -1.56 1.54
CA ALA A 67 13.10 -1.82 0.73
C ALA A 67 13.10 -3.28 0.25
N LYS A 68 11.96 -3.96 0.35
CA LYS A 68 11.85 -5.36 -0.05
C LYS A 68 10.78 -5.57 -1.10
N PHE A 69 9.56 -5.13 -0.80
CA PHE A 69 8.41 -5.25 -1.68
C PHE A 69 7.60 -3.97 -1.65
N ILE A 70 6.98 -3.63 -2.78
CA ILE A 70 5.88 -2.66 -2.82
C ILE A 70 4.60 -3.42 -3.12
N ILE A 71 3.54 -3.12 -2.38
CA ILE A 71 2.18 -3.61 -2.63
C ILE A 71 1.37 -2.41 -3.12
N ASP A 72 0.93 -2.50 -4.37
CA ASP A 72 0.26 -1.45 -5.15
C ASP A 72 1.10 -0.18 -5.36
N LEU A 73 0.90 0.47 -6.50
CA LEU A 73 1.52 1.73 -6.90
C LEU A 73 0.43 2.69 -7.37
N GLY A 74 -0.41 3.10 -6.43
CA GLY A 74 -1.40 4.15 -6.61
C GLY A 74 -0.81 5.53 -6.92
N SER A 75 -1.67 6.48 -7.31
CA SER A 75 -1.24 7.83 -7.67
C SER A 75 -0.51 8.53 -6.52
N GLY A 76 0.69 9.03 -6.80
CA GLY A 76 1.52 9.76 -5.84
C GLY A 76 2.34 8.86 -4.90
N ALA A 77 2.23 7.53 -5.02
CA ALA A 77 3.01 6.57 -4.25
C ALA A 77 4.52 6.69 -4.49
N LEU A 78 4.98 6.91 -5.73
CA LEU A 78 6.40 7.07 -6.04
C LEU A 78 7.01 8.31 -5.39
N GLN A 79 6.25 9.40 -5.32
CA GLN A 79 6.70 10.60 -4.61
C GLN A 79 6.88 10.32 -3.12
N ARG A 80 5.99 9.53 -2.53
CA ARG A 80 6.08 9.11 -1.12
C ARG A 80 7.22 8.11 -0.91
N PHE A 81 7.45 7.19 -1.84
CA PHE A 81 8.59 6.28 -1.81
C PHE A 81 9.91 7.04 -1.80
N ALA A 82 10.07 8.07 -2.64
CA ALA A 82 11.28 8.90 -2.65
C ALA A 82 11.55 9.58 -1.29
N GLN A 83 10.49 9.90 -0.53
CA GLN A 83 10.61 10.50 0.81
C GLN A 83 11.07 9.52 1.88
N THR A 84 11.01 8.20 1.64
CA THR A 84 11.46 7.20 2.62
C THR A 84 12.97 6.95 2.57
N ASN A 85 13.70 7.58 1.65
CA ASN A 85 15.11 7.27 1.33
C ASN A 85 15.35 5.78 0.97
N ALA A 86 14.29 5.07 0.56
CA ALA A 86 14.38 3.71 0.08
C ALA A 86 14.96 3.69 -1.34
N LYS A 87 15.65 2.60 -1.68
CA LYS A 87 16.24 2.38 -2.99
C LYS A 87 15.37 1.42 -3.78
N ILE A 88 15.11 1.76 -5.04
CA ILE A 88 14.34 0.90 -5.94
C ILE A 88 15.14 -0.36 -6.25
N GLU A 89 16.47 -0.26 -6.23
CA GLU A 89 17.43 -1.32 -6.49
C GLU A 89 17.38 -2.44 -5.44
N ASP A 90 16.85 -2.16 -4.24
CA ASP A 90 16.69 -3.15 -3.16
C ASP A 90 15.39 -3.96 -3.34
N LEU A 91 14.43 -3.46 -4.13
CA LEU A 91 13.14 -4.12 -4.33
C LEU A 91 13.31 -5.45 -5.07
N GLN A 92 12.65 -6.48 -4.55
CA GLN A 92 12.62 -7.80 -5.17
C GLN A 92 11.43 -7.97 -6.11
N ALA A 93 10.30 -7.38 -5.75
CA ALA A 93 9.09 -7.42 -6.55
C ALA A 93 8.15 -6.26 -6.21
N ILE A 94 7.26 -5.97 -7.16
CA ILE A 94 6.08 -5.14 -6.97
C ILE A 94 4.87 -6.06 -7.11
N LEU A 95 4.03 -6.07 -6.09
CA LEU A 95 2.82 -6.87 -6.03
C LEU A 95 1.64 -5.95 -6.30
N VAL A 96 0.78 -6.33 -7.24
CA VAL A 96 -0.44 -5.59 -7.58
C VAL A 96 -1.63 -6.41 -7.13
N THR A 97 -2.51 -5.82 -6.33
CA THR A 97 -3.71 -6.49 -5.81
C THR A 97 -4.77 -6.64 -6.89
N HIS A 98 -5.00 -5.58 -7.68
CA HIS A 98 -5.89 -5.55 -8.83
C HIS A 98 -5.60 -4.30 -9.69
N PHE A 99 -6.26 -4.18 -10.85
CA PHE A 99 -5.93 -3.19 -11.88
C PHE A 99 -6.81 -1.93 -11.87
N HIS A 100 -7.40 -1.55 -10.73
CA HIS A 100 -8.01 -0.23 -10.62
C HIS A 100 -6.94 0.86 -10.59
N VAL A 101 -7.27 2.02 -11.15
CA VAL A 101 -6.31 3.11 -11.37
C VAL A 101 -5.65 3.59 -10.07
N ASP A 102 -6.38 3.59 -8.96
CA ASP A 102 -5.88 3.96 -7.64
C ASP A 102 -4.88 2.96 -7.04
N HIS A 103 -4.62 1.82 -7.70
CA HIS A 103 -3.61 0.83 -7.32
C HIS A 103 -2.45 0.71 -8.32
N ILE A 104 -2.56 1.28 -9.53
CA ILE A 104 -1.56 1.07 -10.59
C ILE A 104 -1.06 2.33 -11.29
N ASN A 105 -1.56 3.53 -10.98
CA ASN A 105 -1.26 4.73 -11.78
C ASN A 105 0.22 5.12 -11.81
N ASP A 106 0.97 4.84 -10.75
CA ASP A 106 2.40 5.13 -10.67
C ASP A 106 3.26 3.98 -11.23
N LEU A 107 2.69 2.79 -11.44
CA LEU A 107 3.40 1.64 -12.03
C LEU A 107 3.95 1.91 -13.45
N PRO A 108 3.18 2.44 -14.43
CA PRO A 108 3.71 2.74 -15.76
C PRO A 108 4.80 3.82 -15.71
N THR A 109 4.69 4.78 -14.77
CA THR A 109 5.72 5.80 -14.52
C THR A 109 7.02 5.15 -14.07
N LEU A 110 6.97 4.21 -13.12
CA LEU A 110 8.14 3.47 -12.67
C LEU A 110 8.77 2.63 -13.79
N ILE A 111 7.94 1.90 -14.55
CA ILE A 111 8.40 1.09 -15.69
C ILE A 111 9.10 1.98 -16.73
N LYS A 112 8.53 3.15 -17.05
CA LYS A 112 9.17 4.06 -18.01
C LYS A 112 10.48 4.62 -17.45
N SER A 113 10.51 5.00 -16.18
CA SER A 113 11.72 5.51 -15.52
C SER A 113 12.82 4.46 -15.44
N SER A 114 12.50 3.17 -15.27
CA SER A 114 13.51 2.11 -15.17
C SER A 114 14.35 1.95 -16.43
N PHE A 115 13.85 2.33 -17.62
CA PHE A 115 14.65 2.37 -18.85
C PHE A 115 15.83 3.34 -18.78
N PHE A 116 15.77 4.34 -17.90
CA PHE A 116 16.82 5.35 -17.73
C PHE A 116 17.71 5.06 -16.52
N LEU A 117 17.43 4.01 -15.75
CA LEU A 117 18.29 3.54 -14.67
C LEU A 117 19.32 2.56 -15.25
N ASN A 118 20.61 2.84 -15.08
CA ASN A 118 21.74 2.04 -15.60
C ASN A 118 21.95 0.69 -14.87
N GLU A 119 20.92 0.17 -14.21
CA GLU A 119 21.00 -0.93 -13.26
C GLU A 119 20.47 -2.23 -13.89
N ASN A 120 21.38 -3.15 -14.23
CA ASN A 120 21.09 -4.50 -14.72
C ASN A 120 20.27 -5.39 -13.74
N LYS A 121 19.82 -4.89 -12.57
CA LYS A 121 19.08 -5.67 -11.56
C LYS A 121 17.56 -5.53 -11.62
N ILE A 122 17.05 -4.35 -11.98
CA ILE A 122 15.60 -4.17 -12.26
C ILE A 122 15.22 -4.91 -13.55
N SER A 123 16.23 -5.39 -14.29
CA SER A 123 16.08 -6.21 -15.48
C SER A 123 15.34 -7.53 -15.28
N SER A 124 15.33 -8.12 -14.07
CA SER A 124 14.60 -9.37 -13.81
C SER A 124 13.09 -9.18 -13.62
N PHE A 125 12.63 -7.94 -13.40
CA PHE A 125 11.22 -7.56 -13.33
C PHE A 125 10.83 -6.72 -14.55
N THR A 126 11.63 -6.78 -15.62
CA THR A 126 11.48 -5.87 -16.75
C THR A 126 10.16 -6.07 -17.45
N VAL A 127 9.52 -4.93 -17.73
CA VAL A 127 8.89 -4.53 -19.00
C VAL A 127 8.18 -5.65 -19.77
N GLN A 128 8.86 -6.73 -20.17
CA GLN A 128 8.26 -7.89 -20.81
C GLN A 128 7.16 -8.58 -19.96
N GLN A 129 7.33 -8.72 -18.65
CA GLN A 129 6.28 -9.32 -17.79
C GLN A 129 5.11 -8.35 -17.54
N ALA A 130 5.39 -7.06 -17.35
CA ALA A 130 4.35 -6.03 -17.22
C ALA A 130 3.59 -5.82 -18.55
N MET A 131 4.29 -5.80 -19.69
CA MET A 131 3.69 -5.74 -21.03
C MET A 131 2.89 -7.01 -21.37
N ASN A 132 3.35 -8.19 -20.95
CA ASN A 132 2.57 -9.43 -21.09
C ASN A 132 1.29 -9.41 -20.23
N LEU A 133 1.31 -8.82 -19.04
CA LEU A 133 0.09 -8.59 -18.24
C LEU A 133 -0.88 -7.63 -18.96
N PHE A 134 -0.37 -6.56 -19.60
CA PHE A 134 -1.20 -5.67 -20.44
C PHE A 134 -1.75 -6.37 -21.70
N GLN A 135 -1.03 -7.33 -22.29
CA GLN A 135 -1.50 -8.13 -23.44
C GLN A 135 -2.53 -9.20 -23.04
N ILE A 136 -2.39 -9.82 -21.87
CA ILE A 136 -3.31 -10.88 -21.40
C ILE A 136 -4.71 -10.31 -21.10
N GLN A 137 -4.84 -9.02 -20.77
CA GLN A 137 -6.15 -8.45 -20.43
C GLN A 137 -6.94 -7.88 -21.63
N TRP A 138 -6.30 -7.60 -22.78
CA TRP A 138 -7.05 -7.31 -24.03
C TRP A 138 -7.85 -8.52 -24.53
N ILE A 139 -7.46 -9.74 -24.16
CA ILE A 139 -8.20 -10.96 -24.50
C ILE A 139 -9.50 -11.11 -23.69
N PHE A 140 -9.62 -10.47 -22.52
CA PHE A 140 -10.80 -10.59 -21.66
C PHE A 140 -11.79 -9.41 -21.74
N SER A 141 -11.53 -8.40 -22.59
CA SER A 141 -12.43 -7.25 -22.74
C SER A 141 -13.17 -7.20 -24.09
N VAL A 142 -13.20 -8.30 -24.85
CA VAL A 142 -14.08 -8.49 -26.03
C VAL A 142 -15.14 -9.57 -25.78
N ALA A 143 -15.53 -9.77 -24.52
CA ALA A 143 -16.68 -10.59 -24.16
C ALA A 143 -17.43 -9.91 -23.03
N TYR A 144 -18.19 -8.87 -23.39
CA TYR A 144 -19.54 -8.48 -22.94
C TYR A 144 -19.80 -7.03 -23.33
#